data_AF-A0A954U2V7-F1
#
_entry.id   AF-A0A954U2V7-F1
#
_cell.length_a   1.000
_cell.length_b   1.000
_cell.length_c   1.000
_cell.angle_alpha   90.00
_cell.angle_beta   90.00
_cell.angle_gamma   90.00
#
_symmetry.space_group_name_H-M   'P 1'
#
loop_
_entity.id
_entity.type
_entity.pdbx_description
1 polymer ?
#
loop_
_entity_poly.entity_id
_entity_poly.type
_entity_poly.pdbx_seq_one_letter_code
_entity_poly.pdbx_strand_id
1 'polypeptide(L)'
;MDAARLPQSTDDLGSSLHARLRSLFAIHRSITGDGLRETLNRLRDVIDLTLIEVPTGTPVLDWQIPQEWRIRDAYVADASSGERLIDYHASNLHVVNYSQPVHQRMTFAELDPHLHSLPEQPTRVPYRTSFFRPSWGFCLTDQLRR
;
A
#
# COMPACT_ATOMS: atom_id res chain seq x y z
N MET A 1 -26.67 -3.62 -20.26
CA MET A 1 -25.96 -4.84 -20.69
C MET A 1 -25.09 -4.44 -21.87
N ASP A 2 -23.96 -3.80 -21.58
CA ASP A 2 -22.97 -3.42 -22.59
C ASP A 2 -21.84 -4.42 -22.46
N ALA A 3 -21.79 -5.37 -23.39
CA ALA A 3 -20.71 -6.34 -23.43
C ALA A 3 -19.43 -5.57 -23.74
N ALA A 4 -18.54 -5.48 -22.75
CA ALA A 4 -17.21 -4.90 -22.94
C ALA A 4 -16.57 -5.57 -24.16
N ARG A 5 -16.44 -4.82 -25.26
CA ARG A 5 -15.82 -5.28 -26.49
C ARG A 5 -14.42 -5.80 -26.15
N LEU A 6 -14.20 -7.09 -26.36
CA LEU A 6 -12.87 -7.67 -26.27
C LEU A 6 -11.99 -7.01 -27.36
N PRO A 7 -10.74 -6.65 -27.03
CA PRO A 7 -9.84 -5.97 -27.96
C PRO A 7 -9.61 -6.79 -29.22
N GLN A 8 -9.59 -6.12 -30.37
CA GLN A 8 -9.64 -6.75 -31.70
C GLN A 8 -8.26 -7.16 -32.25
N SER A 9 -7.17 -6.88 -31.52
CA SER A 9 -5.80 -7.32 -31.83
C SER A 9 -4.96 -7.52 -30.55
N THR A 10 -3.82 -8.22 -30.67
CA THR A 10 -2.89 -8.47 -29.55
C THR A 10 -2.21 -7.20 -29.03
N ASP A 11 -1.94 -6.23 -29.91
CA ASP A 11 -1.33 -4.94 -29.53
C ASP A 11 -2.33 -4.06 -28.76
N ASP A 12 -3.61 -4.15 -29.13
CA ASP A 12 -4.73 -3.51 -28.43
C ASP A 12 -4.96 -4.16 -27.05
N LEU A 13 -4.80 -5.48 -26.95
CA LEU A 13 -4.87 -6.20 -25.68
C LEU A 13 -3.77 -5.78 -24.69
N GLY A 14 -2.51 -5.72 -25.13
CA GLY A 14 -1.40 -5.31 -24.28
C GLY A 14 -1.56 -3.89 -23.73
N SER A 15 -1.99 -2.97 -24.60
CA SER A 15 -2.27 -1.58 -24.22
C SER A 15 -3.43 -1.47 -23.23
N SER A 16 -4.51 -2.22 -23.45
CA SER A 16 -5.67 -2.29 -22.56
C SER A 16 -5.31 -2.86 -21.18
N LEU A 17 -4.55 -3.95 -21.13
CA LEU A 17 -4.06 -4.54 -19.88
C LEU A 17 -3.17 -3.56 -19.12
N HIS A 18 -2.23 -2.91 -19.80
CA HIS A 18 -1.35 -1.93 -19.18
C HIS A 18 -2.12 -0.73 -18.62
N ALA A 19 -3.10 -0.20 -19.36
CA ALA A 19 -3.96 0.88 -18.89
C ALA A 19 -4.73 0.49 -17.61
N ARG A 20 -5.26 -0.74 -17.56
CA ARG A 20 -5.93 -1.28 -16.36
C ARG A 20 -4.96 -1.42 -15.19
N LEU A 21 -3.78 -2.00 -15.41
CA LEU A 21 -2.75 -2.12 -14.36
C LEU A 21 -2.35 -0.74 -13.81
N ARG A 22 -2.19 0.26 -14.67
CA ARG A 22 -1.93 1.64 -14.23
C ARG A 22 -3.05 2.20 -13.36
N SER A 23 -4.31 1.96 -13.73
CA SER A 23 -5.45 2.40 -12.92
C SER A 23 -5.50 1.71 -11.55
N LEU A 24 -5.05 0.45 -11.47
CA LEU A 24 -4.97 -0.30 -10.23
C LEU A 24 -3.75 0.09 -9.39
N PHE A 25 -2.63 0.48 -10.01
CA PHE A 25 -1.35 0.70 -9.34
C PHE A 25 -1.44 1.69 -8.17
N ALA A 26 -2.19 2.78 -8.34
CA ALA A 26 -2.35 3.82 -7.32
C ALA A 26 -3.20 3.39 -6.12
N ILE A 27 -3.94 2.27 -6.20
CA ILE A 27 -4.79 1.83 -5.10
C ILE A 27 -3.91 1.26 -3.98
N HIS A 28 -4.15 1.76 -2.76
CA HIS A 28 -3.38 1.42 -1.58
C HIS A 28 -3.86 0.09 -0.99
N ARG A 29 -3.39 -1.00 -1.60
CA ARG A 29 -3.73 -2.36 -1.22
C ARG A 29 -2.94 -2.86 -0.02
N SER A 30 -3.59 -3.75 0.71
CA SER A 30 -2.99 -4.64 1.70
C SER A 30 -3.66 -6.02 1.59
N ILE A 31 -3.37 -6.92 2.52
CA ILE A 31 -4.05 -8.21 2.67
C ILE A 31 -5.51 -8.06 3.12
N THR A 32 -5.90 -6.89 3.63
CA THR A 32 -7.28 -6.49 3.96
C THR A 32 -7.49 -5.00 3.59
N GLY A 33 -8.70 -4.47 3.85
CA GLY A 33 -8.99 -3.05 3.77
C GLY A 33 -9.62 -2.59 2.45
N ASP A 34 -9.98 -1.31 2.40
CA ASP A 34 -10.75 -0.74 1.29
C ASP A 34 -10.04 -0.84 -0.06
N GLY A 35 -8.71 -0.70 -0.09
CA GLY A 35 -7.95 -0.82 -1.33
C GLY A 35 -8.05 -2.20 -1.97
N LEU A 36 -8.17 -3.27 -1.16
CA LEU A 36 -8.41 -4.62 -1.67
C LEU A 36 -9.83 -4.72 -2.26
N ARG A 37 -10.85 -4.25 -1.56
CA ARG A 37 -12.24 -4.23 -2.06
C ARG A 37 -12.35 -3.43 -3.36
N GLU A 38 -11.76 -2.24 -3.41
CA GLU A 38 -11.75 -1.40 -4.60
C GLU A 38 -11.11 -2.12 -5.78
N THR A 39 -9.96 -2.78 -5.55
CA THR A 39 -9.28 -3.56 -6.58
C THR A 39 -10.18 -4.68 -7.10
N LEU A 40 -10.77 -5.48 -6.21
CA LEU A 40 -11.65 -6.59 -6.60
C LEU A 40 -12.91 -6.11 -7.33
N ASN A 41 -13.49 -4.98 -6.91
CA ASN A 41 -14.62 -4.37 -7.60
C ASN A 41 -14.26 -3.91 -9.01
N ARG A 42 -13.08 -3.31 -9.22
CA ARG A 42 -12.60 -2.96 -10.58
C ARG A 42 -12.32 -4.18 -11.45
N LEU A 43 -11.95 -5.31 -10.85
CA LEU A 43 -11.73 -6.56 -11.57
C LEU A 43 -13.04 -7.24 -11.99
N ARG A 44 -14.16 -6.98 -11.29
CA ARG A 44 -15.50 -7.45 -11.70
C ARG A 44 -15.93 -6.93 -13.08
N ASP A 45 -15.40 -5.79 -13.51
CA ASP A 45 -15.65 -5.25 -14.84
C ASP A 45 -14.96 -6.05 -15.96
N VAL A 46 -14.05 -6.97 -15.60
CA VAL A 46 -13.26 -7.79 -16.52
C VAL A 46 -13.67 -9.25 -16.48
N ILE A 47 -13.94 -9.76 -15.28
CA ILE A 47 -14.28 -11.17 -15.04
C ILE A 47 -15.38 -11.26 -13.98
N ASP A 48 -16.20 -12.30 -14.07
CA ASP A 48 -17.21 -12.57 -13.05
C ASP A 48 -16.53 -13.00 -11.73
N LEU A 49 -16.75 -12.23 -10.67
CA LEU A 49 -16.15 -12.45 -9.35
C LEU A 49 -17.20 -12.30 -8.24
N THR A 50 -17.32 -13.36 -7.43
CA THR A 50 -18.03 -13.30 -6.16
C THR A 50 -17.07 -12.85 -5.05
N LEU A 51 -17.39 -11.76 -4.36
CA LEU A 51 -16.62 -11.28 -3.22
C LEU A 51 -17.21 -11.88 -1.96
N ILE A 52 -16.34 -12.44 -1.12
CA ILE A 52 -16.69 -13.00 0.19
C ILE A 52 -15.84 -12.28 1.22
N GLU A 53 -16.48 -11.79 2.28
CA GLU A 53 -15.80 -11.21 3.43
C GLU A 53 -15.85 -12.20 4.59
N VAL A 54 -14.70 -12.41 5.22
CA VAL A 54 -14.57 -13.29 6.39
C VAL A 54 -14.25 -12.43 7.61
N PRO A 55 -15.00 -12.52 8.71
CA PRO A 55 -14.76 -11.69 9.89
C PRO A 55 -13.36 -11.90 10.48
N THR A 56 -12.75 -10.82 10.95
CA THR A 56 -11.54 -10.87 11.79
C THR A 56 -11.72 -11.83 12.96
N GLY A 57 -10.66 -12.57 13.29
CA GLY A 57 -10.66 -13.53 14.38
C GLY A 57 -11.17 -14.91 13.99
N THR A 58 -11.77 -15.07 12.80
CA THR A 58 -12.19 -16.37 12.28
C THR A 58 -11.00 -17.33 12.20
N PRO A 59 -11.07 -18.53 12.80
CA PRO A 59 -10.03 -19.54 12.65
C PRO A 59 -10.13 -20.19 11.27
N VAL A 60 -8.99 -20.35 10.60
CA VAL A 60 -8.85 -21.00 9.30
C VAL A 60 -7.66 -21.96 9.37
N LEU A 61 -7.94 -23.21 9.73
CA LEU A 61 -6.92 -24.19 10.09
C LEU A 61 -6.04 -23.62 11.23
N ASP A 62 -4.73 -23.55 11.04
CA ASP A 62 -3.77 -23.01 12.01
C ASP A 62 -3.63 -21.48 11.96
N TRP A 63 -4.40 -20.81 11.08
CA TRP A 63 -4.38 -19.36 10.93
C TRP A 63 -5.61 -18.71 11.56
N GLN A 64 -5.48 -17.42 11.85
CA GLN A 64 -6.59 -16.57 12.25
C GLN A 64 -6.69 -15.39 11.30
N ILE A 65 -7.90 -15.05 10.84
CA ILE A 65 -8.12 -13.88 9.98
C ILE A 65 -7.70 -12.60 10.74
N PRO A 66 -6.79 -11.78 10.19
CA PRO A 66 -6.23 -10.63 10.89
C PRO A 66 -7.26 -9.50 11.06
N GLN A 67 -6.90 -8.51 11.88
CA GLN A 67 -7.61 -7.24 11.92
C GLN A 67 -7.60 -6.59 10.52
N GLU A 68 -8.72 -5.99 10.14
CA GLU A 68 -8.76 -5.16 8.94
C GLU A 68 -7.91 -3.90 9.14
N TRP A 69 -7.08 -3.56 8.14
CA TRP A 69 -6.23 -2.39 8.18
C TRP A 69 -6.71 -1.32 7.20
N ARG A 70 -6.79 -0.08 7.69
CA ARG A 70 -7.16 1.11 6.91
C ARG A 70 -6.19 2.23 7.24
N ILE A 71 -5.70 2.90 6.19
CA ILE A 71 -4.85 4.08 6.27
C ILE A 71 -5.55 5.23 5.53
N ARG A 72 -5.47 6.44 6.13
CA ARG A 72 -6.12 7.66 5.60
C ARG A 72 -5.09 8.68 5.13
N ASP A 73 -4.05 8.88 5.93
CA ASP A 73 -2.91 9.75 5.65
C ASP A 73 -1.73 9.24 6.49
N ALA A 74 -0.51 9.55 6.07
CA ALA A 74 0.72 9.31 6.82
C ALA A 74 1.87 10.15 6.25
N TYR A 75 2.60 10.83 7.12
CA TYR A 75 3.74 11.62 6.70
C TYR A 75 4.74 11.78 7.85
N VAL A 76 5.98 12.12 7.48
CA VAL A 76 6.97 12.71 8.37
C VAL A 76 7.20 14.13 7.91
N ALA A 77 7.06 15.10 8.82
CA ALA A 77 7.29 16.50 8.51
C ALA A 77 8.39 17.08 9.40
N ASP A 78 9.15 18.02 8.85
CA ASP A 78 10.06 18.84 9.64
C ASP A 78 9.26 19.65 10.66
N ALA A 79 9.68 19.60 11.92
CA ALA A 79 8.94 20.22 13.01
C ALA A 79 9.00 21.76 13.00
N SER A 80 10.01 22.34 12.34
CA SER A 80 10.23 23.78 12.28
C SER A 80 9.56 24.43 11.07
N SER A 81 9.68 23.85 9.88
CA SER A 81 9.11 24.36 8.64
C SER A 81 7.70 23.83 8.37
N GLY A 82 7.35 22.66 8.92
CA GLY A 82 6.11 21.96 8.61
C GLY A 82 6.13 21.23 7.25
N GLU A 83 7.26 21.26 6.55
CA GLU A 83 7.42 20.58 5.26
C GLU A 83 7.32 19.06 5.43
N ARG A 84 6.45 18.41 4.65
CA ARG A 84 6.36 16.94 4.60
C ARG A 84 7.55 16.40 3.80
N LEU A 85 8.49 15.79 4.51
CA LEU A 85 9.68 15.17 3.94
C LEU A 85 9.38 13.77 3.38
N ILE A 86 8.46 13.05 4.02
CA ILE A 86 7.95 11.75 3.57
C ILE A 86 6.44 11.87 3.52
N ASP A 87 5.82 11.61 2.37
CA ASP A 87 4.38 11.73 2.20
C ASP A 87 3.81 10.48 1.52
N TYR A 88 2.90 9.80 2.19
CA TYR A 88 2.17 8.64 1.69
C TYR A 88 1.41 8.91 0.37
N HIS A 89 0.92 10.11 0.16
CA HIS A 89 0.23 10.48 -1.07
C HIS A 89 1.18 10.59 -2.28
N ALA A 90 2.48 10.79 -2.04
CA ALA A 90 3.48 10.74 -3.11
C ALA A 90 3.80 9.30 -3.54
N SER A 91 3.83 8.37 -2.58
CA SER A 91 3.98 6.94 -2.86
C SER A 91 3.49 6.09 -1.68
N ASN A 92 2.63 5.12 -1.98
CA ASN A 92 2.12 4.17 -1.00
C ASN A 92 3.20 3.28 -0.37
N LEU A 93 4.36 3.18 -1.02
CA LEU A 93 5.50 2.44 -0.51
C LEU A 93 6.14 3.13 0.70
N HIS A 94 5.86 4.41 0.93
CA HIS A 94 6.44 5.16 2.04
C HIS A 94 6.01 4.66 3.42
N VAL A 95 4.95 3.86 3.52
CA VAL A 95 4.46 3.35 4.81
C VAL A 95 4.68 1.84 4.86
N VAL A 96 5.23 1.35 5.98
CA VAL A 96 5.25 -0.09 6.23
C VAL A 96 3.81 -0.57 6.30
N ASN A 97 3.44 -1.48 5.40
CA ASN A 97 2.07 -1.95 5.29
C ASN A 97 1.64 -2.62 6.61
N TYR A 98 0.41 -2.41 7.06
CA TYR A 98 -0.09 -2.82 8.39
C TYR A 98 0.51 -2.06 9.60
N SER A 99 1.13 -0.89 9.38
CA SER A 99 1.60 -0.03 10.48
C SER A 99 0.49 0.34 11.46
N GLN A 100 0.82 0.36 12.75
CA GLN A 100 -0.03 0.93 13.81
C GLN A 100 -0.15 2.46 13.67
N PRO A 101 -1.27 3.07 14.11
CA PRO A 101 -1.43 4.52 14.09
C PRO A 101 -0.47 5.19 15.08
N VAL A 102 0.20 6.24 14.62
CA VAL A 102 1.12 7.05 15.44
C VAL A 102 0.87 8.52 15.17
N HIS A 103 0.84 9.31 16.24
CA HIS A 103 0.80 10.76 16.19
C HIS A 103 1.73 11.29 17.29
N GLN A 104 2.97 11.60 16.92
CA GLN A 104 4.01 12.01 17.87
C GLN A 104 4.95 13.03 17.23
N ARG A 105 5.59 13.85 18.08
CA ARG A 105 6.78 14.62 17.73
C ARG A 105 7.96 13.92 18.37
N MET A 106 9.02 13.69 17.59
CA MET A 106 10.21 12.97 18.04
C MET A 106 11.45 13.53 17.36
N THR A 107 12.59 13.35 17.99
CA THR A 107 13.90 13.64 17.41
C THR A 107 14.21 12.66 16.26
N PHE A 108 15.17 13.02 15.41
CA PHE A 108 15.62 12.09 14.37
C PHE A 108 16.16 10.77 14.96
N ALA A 109 16.89 10.81 16.08
CA ALA A 109 17.43 9.62 16.72
C ALA A 109 16.34 8.65 17.21
N GLU A 110 15.19 9.17 17.64
CA GLU A 110 14.02 8.37 18.01
C GLU A 110 13.26 7.84 16.79
N LEU A 111 13.24 8.61 15.69
CA LEU A 111 12.57 8.21 14.44
C LEU A 111 13.38 7.19 13.62
N ASP A 112 14.71 7.30 13.60
CA ASP A 112 15.60 6.53 12.73
C ASP A 112 15.40 4.99 12.80
N PRO A 113 15.14 4.36 13.97
CA PRO A 113 14.80 2.94 14.05
C PRO A 113 13.53 2.54 13.29
N HIS A 114 12.61 3.47 13.05
CA HIS A 114 11.37 3.29 12.29
C HIS A 114 11.52 3.64 10.80
N LEU A 115 12.71 4.08 10.38
CA LEU A 115 13.02 4.38 8.99
C LEU A 115 13.70 3.19 8.30
N HIS A 116 13.26 2.91 7.08
CA HIS A 116 13.77 1.80 6.28
C HIS A 116 14.19 2.26 4.88
N SER A 117 15.46 2.04 4.55
CA SER A 117 16.06 2.35 3.26
C SER A 117 16.84 1.13 2.73
N LEU A 118 17.34 1.22 1.49
CA LEU A 118 18.19 0.20 0.87
C LEU A 118 19.54 0.84 0.48
N PRO A 119 20.60 0.71 1.30
CA PRO A 119 21.89 1.33 1.02
C PRO A 119 22.50 0.95 -0.33
N GLU A 120 22.27 -0.29 -0.77
CA GLU A 120 22.77 -0.83 -2.03
C GLU A 120 21.95 -0.34 -3.25
N GLN A 121 20.76 0.22 -3.02
CA GLN A 121 19.84 0.72 -4.05
C GLN A 121 19.30 2.09 -3.64
N PRO A 122 20.16 3.13 -3.59
CA PRO A 122 19.91 4.34 -2.81
C PRO A 122 18.80 5.23 -3.35
N THR A 123 18.31 4.97 -4.57
CA THR A 123 17.21 5.69 -5.23
C THR A 123 15.86 4.97 -5.11
N ARG A 124 15.79 3.80 -4.47
CA ARG A 124 14.56 2.98 -4.38
C ARG A 124 13.97 3.03 -2.98
N VAL A 125 12.63 3.06 -2.93
CA VAL A 125 11.87 2.91 -1.68
C VAL A 125 11.55 1.42 -1.47
N PRO A 126 11.97 0.80 -0.35
CA PRO A 126 11.65 -0.61 -0.09
C PRO A 126 10.16 -0.79 0.22
N TYR A 127 9.58 -1.90 -0.25
CA TYR A 127 8.28 -2.36 0.22
C TYR A 127 8.46 -3.24 1.46
N ARG A 128 7.78 -2.90 2.56
CA ARG A 128 7.80 -3.67 3.81
C ARG A 128 6.40 -3.84 4.39
N THR A 129 6.23 -4.87 5.21
CA THR A 129 4.94 -5.25 5.81
C THR A 129 5.12 -5.63 7.28
N SER A 130 4.06 -5.49 8.07
CA SER A 130 4.02 -5.82 9.50
C SER A 130 2.75 -6.58 9.89
N PHE A 131 2.32 -7.54 9.06
CA PHE A 131 1.00 -8.18 9.16
C PHE A 131 0.70 -8.85 10.51
N PHE A 132 1.69 -9.54 11.09
CA PHE A 132 1.47 -10.42 12.25
C PHE A 132 2.27 -10.01 13.48
N ARG A 133 3.11 -8.98 13.36
CA ARG A 133 3.85 -8.41 14.49
C ARG A 133 3.56 -6.91 14.50
N PRO A 134 2.85 -6.39 15.51
CA PRO A 134 2.53 -4.98 15.57
C PRO A 134 3.82 -4.13 15.56
N SER A 135 3.88 -3.18 14.64
CA SER A 135 4.94 -2.19 14.52
C SER A 135 4.41 -1.04 13.68
N TRP A 136 5.23 -0.03 13.46
CA TRP A 136 5.01 1.03 12.50
C TRP A 136 6.34 1.49 11.93
N GLY A 137 6.32 2.04 10.72
CA GLY A 137 7.52 2.61 10.12
C GLY A 137 7.27 3.27 8.78
N PHE A 138 8.29 4.00 8.34
CA PHE A 138 8.33 4.63 7.02
C PHE A 138 9.46 4.06 6.18
N CYS A 139 9.20 3.89 4.89
CA CYS A 139 10.21 3.54 3.91
C CYS A 139 10.57 4.77 3.07
N LEU A 140 11.84 4.92 2.76
CA LEU A 140 12.35 6.05 1.98
C LEU A 140 13.57 5.62 1.17
N THR A 141 13.99 6.47 0.24
CA THR A 141 15.24 6.29 -0.48
C THR A 141 16.41 6.48 0.49
N ASP A 142 17.50 5.76 0.27
CA ASP A 142 18.69 5.93 1.12
C ASP A 142 19.32 7.31 0.95
N GLN A 143 19.17 7.92 -0.23
CA GLN A 143 19.58 9.31 -0.48
C GLN A 143 18.85 10.32 0.41
N LEU A 144 17.57 10.11 0.71
CA LEU A 144 16.79 11.03 1.55
C LEU A 144 17.13 10.86 3.04
N ARG A 145 17.58 9.67 3.45
CA ARG A 145 17.89 9.37 4.85
C ARG A 145 19.23 9.96 5.30
N ARG A 146 20.19 10.10 4.38
CA ARG A 146 21.55 10.60 4.63
C ARG A 146 21.59 12.12 4.64
#